data_AF-A0A6P0YT82-F1
#
_entry.id   AF-A0A6P0YT82-F1
#
_cell.length_a   1.000
_cell.length_b   1.000
_cell.length_c   1.000
_cell.angle_alpha   90.00
_cell.angle_beta   90.00
_cell.angle_gamma   90.00
#
_symmetry.space_group_name_H-M   'P 1'
#
loop_
_entity.id
_entity.type
_entity.pdbx_description
1 polymer ?
#
loop_
_entity_poly.entity_id
_entity_poly.type
_entity_poly.pdbx_seq_one_letter_code
_entity_poly.pdbx_strand_id
1 'polypeptide(L)'
;AHTLINRAKYKNDTLRGYTLLSEILKGFREAPVLDFSRSAIAIFEQLRQKKVRVATMDLRIAAIALSHNLTVLTRNVRDFSNVTNLVTEDWTI
;
A
#
# COMPACT_ATOMS: atom_id res chain seq x y z
N ALA A 1 -15.44 -6.56 -2.86
CA ALA A 1 -16.79 -6.36 -2.28
C ALA A 1 -17.69 -5.49 -3.16
N HIS A 2 -17.33 -4.22 -3.40
CA HIS A 2 -18.17 -3.24 -4.13
C HIS A 2 -18.80 -3.75 -5.45
N THR A 3 -18.00 -4.31 -6.36
CA THR A 3 -18.51 -4.81 -7.65
C THR A 3 -19.45 -6.02 -7.50
N LEU A 4 -19.20 -6.90 -6.52
CA LEU A 4 -20.06 -8.06 -6.25
C LEU A 4 -21.41 -7.64 -5.64
N ILE A 5 -21.40 -6.62 -4.80
CA ILE A 5 -22.63 -6.06 -4.20
C ILE A 5 -23.45 -5.36 -5.28
N ASN A 6 -22.84 -4.46 -6.06
CA ASN A 6 -23.54 -3.61 -7.02
C ASN A 6 -23.94 -4.32 -8.32
N ARG A 7 -23.35 -5.48 -8.64
CA ARG A 7 -23.68 -6.27 -9.83
C ARG A 7 -24.33 -7.62 -9.50
N ALA A 8 -24.71 -7.85 -8.25
CA ALA A 8 -25.36 -9.09 -7.83
C ALA A 8 -26.68 -9.30 -8.59
N LYS A 9 -26.80 -10.44 -9.28
CA LYS A 9 -28.07 -10.85 -9.92
C LYS A 9 -28.85 -11.84 -9.06
N TYR A 10 -28.17 -12.55 -8.17
CA TYR A 10 -28.76 -13.56 -7.28
C TYR A 10 -28.47 -13.24 -5.82
N LYS A 11 -29.36 -13.67 -4.91
CA LYS A 11 -29.23 -13.42 -3.46
C LYS A 11 -27.90 -13.91 -2.87
N ASN A 12 -27.35 -14.99 -3.41
CA ASN A 12 -26.06 -15.55 -2.97
C ASN A 12 -24.87 -14.63 -3.31
N ASP A 13 -24.95 -13.86 -4.40
CA ASP A 13 -23.90 -12.89 -4.78
C ASP A 13 -23.90 -11.72 -3.80
N THR A 14 -25.07 -11.26 -3.40
CA THR A 14 -25.23 -10.20 -2.38
C THR A 14 -24.66 -10.66 -1.05
N LEU A 15 -25.01 -11.87 -0.58
CA LEU A 15 -24.47 -12.44 0.66
C LEU A 15 -22.94 -12.50 0.62
N ARG A 16 -22.37 -13.05 -0.46
CA ARG A 16 -20.92 -13.13 -0.65
C ARG A 16 -20.26 -11.75 -0.66
N GLY A 17 -20.90 -10.77 -1.30
CA GLY A 17 -20.42 -9.39 -1.36
C GLY A 17 -20.29 -8.75 0.03
N TYR A 18 -21.30 -8.95 0.90
CA TYR A 18 -21.29 -8.45 2.27
C TYR A 18 -20.35 -9.24 3.19
N THR A 19 -20.21 -10.56 3.01
CA THR A 19 -19.19 -11.34 3.73
C THR A 19 -17.80 -10.80 3.44
N LEU A 20 -17.46 -10.62 2.16
CA LEU A 20 -16.16 -10.06 1.76
C LEU A 20 -15.97 -8.64 2.29
N LEU A 21 -17.01 -7.82 2.32
CA LEU A 21 -16.93 -6.48 2.93
C LEU A 21 -16.59 -6.57 4.42
N SER A 22 -17.24 -7.47 5.15
CA SER A 22 -16.98 -7.67 6.58
C SER A 22 -15.53 -8.14 6.83
N GLU A 23 -15.02 -9.06 6.02
CA GLU A 23 -13.63 -9.53 6.09
C GLU A 23 -12.63 -8.41 5.82
N ILE A 24 -12.87 -7.58 4.79
CA ILE A 24 -12.04 -6.41 4.48
C ILE A 24 -12.02 -5.43 5.66
N LEU A 25 -13.18 -5.13 6.26
CA LEU A 25 -13.27 -4.21 7.39
C LEU A 25 -12.54 -4.75 8.63
N LYS A 26 -12.64 -6.05 8.90
CA LYS A 26 -11.88 -6.70 9.97
C LYS A 26 -10.38 -6.59 9.73
N GLY A 27 -9.93 -6.90 8.51
CA GLY A 27 -8.53 -6.76 8.11
C GLY A 27 -8.00 -5.34 8.32
N PHE A 28 -8.75 -4.31 7.89
CA PHE A 28 -8.34 -2.91 8.10
C PHE A 28 -8.31 -2.49 9.56
N ARG A 29 -9.20 -3.05 10.41
CA ARG A 29 -9.21 -2.76 11.84
C ARG A 29 -7.96 -3.32 12.55
N GLU A 30 -7.48 -4.47 12.11
CA GLU A 30 -6.35 -5.17 12.74
C GLU A 30 -4.99 -4.75 12.15
N ALA A 31 -4.98 -4.18 10.94
CA ALA A 31 -3.76 -3.72 10.29
C ALA A 31 -3.08 -2.59 11.09
N PRO A 32 -1.79 -2.73 11.43
CA PRO A 32 -1.05 -1.67 12.10
C PRO A 32 -0.91 -0.46 11.17
N VAL A 33 -1.18 0.73 11.70
CA VAL A 33 -0.94 2.00 11.00
C VAL A 33 0.46 2.48 11.39
N LEU A 34 1.36 2.56 10.41
CA LEU A 34 2.72 3.04 10.62
C LEU A 34 2.77 4.56 10.51
N ASP A 35 3.30 5.21 11.54
CA ASP A 35 3.49 6.65 11.56
C ASP A 35 4.60 7.09 10.61
N PHE A 36 4.48 8.31 10.09
CA PHE A 36 5.60 8.97 9.42
C PHE A 36 6.60 9.51 10.45
N SER A 37 7.36 8.57 11.01
CA SER A 37 8.26 8.77 12.14
C SER A 37 9.49 9.63 11.82
N ARG A 38 10.28 9.99 12.83
CA ARG A 38 11.53 10.74 12.66
C ARG A 38 12.54 10.03 11.75
N SER A 39 12.64 8.70 11.84
CA SER A 39 13.52 7.91 10.98
C SER A 39 13.03 7.94 9.52
N ALA A 40 11.72 7.80 9.29
CA ALA A 40 11.14 7.93 7.96
C ALA A 40 11.34 9.35 7.37
N ILE A 41 11.17 10.41 8.18
CA ILE A 41 11.44 11.80 7.75
C ILE A 41 12.90 11.97 7.31
N ALA A 42 13.87 11.44 8.07
CA ALA A 42 15.28 11.54 7.73
C ALA A 42 15.59 10.86 6.38
N ILE A 43 15.03 9.67 6.14
CA ILE A 43 15.19 8.96 4.87
C ILE A 43 14.51 9.73 3.73
N PHE A 44 13.30 10.24 3.95
CA PHE A 44 12.58 11.03 2.96
C PHE A 44 13.39 12.25 2.48
N GLU A 45 13.99 12.99 3.42
CA GLU A 45 14.85 14.13 3.07
C GLU A 45 16.10 13.71 2.29
N GLN A 46 16.73 12.58 2.64
CA GLN A 46 17.84 12.03 1.87
C GLN A 46 17.43 11.67 0.44
N LEU A 47 16.26 11.05 0.25
CA LEU A 47 15.74 10.70 -1.07
C LEU A 47 15.41 11.95 -1.90
N ARG A 48 14.88 13.02 -1.27
CA ARG A 48 14.65 14.31 -1.93
C ARG A 48 15.94 14.99 -2.35
N GLN A 49 16.97 14.98 -1.50
CA GLN A 49 18.28 15.52 -1.83
C GLN A 49 18.91 14.79 -3.03
N LYS A 50 18.70 13.48 -3.12
CA LYS A 50 19.09 12.65 -4.27
C LYS A 50 18.22 12.85 -5.53
N LYS A 51 17.20 13.73 -5.46
CA LYS A 51 16.28 14.03 -6.57
C LYS A 51 15.60 12.78 -7.15
N VAL A 52 15.24 11.83 -6.28
CA VAL A 52 14.50 10.62 -6.67
C VAL A 52 13.18 11.02 -7.33
N ARG A 53 12.94 10.55 -8.55
CA ARG A 53 11.79 10.92 -9.38
C ARG A 53 10.59 10.02 -9.06
N VAL A 54 9.98 10.26 -7.90
CA VAL A 54 8.76 9.58 -7.45
C VAL A 54 7.81 10.64 -6.87
N ALA A 55 6.50 10.43 -7.01
CA ALA A 55 5.51 11.34 -6.43
C ALA A 55 5.72 11.48 -4.92
N THR A 56 5.49 12.67 -4.37
CA THR A 56 5.82 12.97 -2.96
C THR A 56 5.17 12.01 -1.97
N MET A 57 3.94 11.57 -2.22
CA MET A 57 3.24 10.62 -1.34
C MET A 57 3.84 9.22 -1.40
N ASP A 58 4.14 8.72 -2.61
CA ASP A 58 4.81 7.44 -2.81
C ASP A 58 6.23 7.45 -2.21
N LEU A 59 6.91 8.59 -2.29
CA LEU A 59 8.23 8.76 -1.66
C LEU A 59 8.16 8.70 -0.13
N ARG A 60 7.06 9.16 0.49
CA ARG A 60 6.83 8.99 1.95
C ARG A 60 6.58 7.53 2.30
N ILE A 61 5.80 6.80 1.49
CA ILE A 61 5.58 5.36 1.66
C ILE A 61 6.92 4.61 1.59
N ALA A 62 7.73 4.91 0.58
CA ALA A 62 9.06 4.32 0.42
C ALA A 62 9.98 4.62 1.63
N ALA A 63 9.93 5.85 2.16
CA ALA A 63 10.73 6.22 3.32
C ALA A 63 10.31 5.48 4.60
N ILE A 64 9.00 5.29 4.82
CA ILE A 64 8.49 4.45 5.93
C ILE A 64 8.96 3.01 5.76
N ALA A 65 8.82 2.44 4.56
CA ALA A 65 9.24 1.06 4.30
C ALA A 65 10.73 0.86 4.55
N LEU A 66 11.58 1.77 4.05
CA LEU A 66 13.02 1.73 4.29
C LEU A 66 13.39 1.89 5.77
N SER A 67 12.70 2.74 6.53
CA SER A 67 13.00 2.92 7.96
C SER A 67 12.67 1.70 8.82
N HIS A 68 11.85 0.79 8.30
CA HIS A 68 11.40 -0.42 8.98
C HIS A 68 11.89 -1.71 8.30
N ASN A 69 12.73 -1.63 7.26
CA ASN A 69 13.17 -2.76 6.45
C ASN A 69 12.00 -3.60 5.89
N LEU A 70 10.96 -2.93 5.37
CA LEU A 70 9.76 -3.55 4.84
C LEU A 70 9.77 -3.65 3.30
N THR A 71 8.95 -4.57 2.80
CA THR A 71 8.62 -4.71 1.37
C THR A 71 7.38 -3.90 1.02
N VAL A 72 7.43 -3.12 -0.06
CA VAL A 72 6.24 -2.40 -0.56
C VAL A 72 5.52 -3.27 -1.59
N LEU A 73 4.29 -3.70 -1.25
CA LEU A 73 3.39 -4.35 -2.19
C LEU A 73 2.74 -3.28 -3.08
N THR A 74 3.05 -3.30 -4.39
CA THR A 74 2.56 -2.29 -5.32
C THR A 74 2.50 -2.81 -6.76
N ARG A 75 1.43 -2.44 -7.47
CA ARG A 75 1.36 -2.56 -8.93
C ARG A 75 2.18 -1.50 -9.68
N ASN A 76 2.57 -0.43 -8.97
CA ASN A 76 3.33 0.67 -9.55
C ASN A 76 4.85 0.42 -9.40
N VAL A 77 5.31 -0.78 -9.75
CA VAL A 77 6.72 -1.19 -9.57
C VAL A 77 7.68 -0.23 -10.28
N ARG A 78 7.25 0.30 -11.44
CA ARG A 78 8.05 1.25 -12.24
C ARG A 78 8.41 2.52 -11.48
N ASP A 79 7.49 3.10 -10.73
CA ASP A 79 7.80 4.35 -10.02
C ASP A 79 8.68 4.07 -8.81
N PHE A 80 8.35 3.03 -8.04
CA PHE A 80 9.10 2.66 -6.83
C PHE A 80 10.51 2.11 -7.13
N SER A 81 10.78 1.59 -8.32
CA SER A 81 12.13 1.14 -8.72
C SER A 81 13.17 2.27 -8.77
N ASN A 82 12.74 3.54 -8.80
CA ASN A 82 13.62 4.70 -8.68
C ASN A 82 14.19 4.90 -7.26
N VAL A 83 13.67 4.19 -6.26
CA VAL A 83 14.13 4.26 -4.87
C VAL A 83 15.16 3.15 -4.62
N THR A 84 16.43 3.52 -4.48
CA THR A 84 17.51 2.56 -4.19
C THR A 84 17.28 1.83 -2.86
N ASN A 85 17.57 0.52 -2.83
CA ASN A 85 17.43 -0.38 -1.67
C ASN A 85 16.00 -0.66 -1.21
N LEU A 86 14.98 -0.15 -1.89
CA LEU A 86 13.59 -0.49 -1.60
C LEU A 86 13.24 -1.84 -2.23
N VAL A 87 12.73 -2.77 -1.43
CA VAL A 87 12.20 -4.04 -1.93
C VAL A 87 10.73 -3.85 -2.29
N THR A 88 10.35 -4.27 -3.49
CA THR A 88 8.98 -4.20 -3.98
C THR A 88 8.53 -5.55 -4.51
N GLU A 89 7.25 -5.85 -4.33
CA GLU A 89 6.60 -7.03 -4.91
C GLU A 89 5.25 -6.63 -5.52
N ASP A 90 4.87 -7.32 -6.59
CA ASP A 90 3.53 -7.22 -7.19
C ASP A 90 2.85 -8.58 -7.05
N TRP A 91 1.74 -8.61 -6.31
CA TRP A 91 0.94 -9.83 -6.08
C TRP A 91 -0.31 -9.88 -6.95
N THR A 92 -0.44 -8.98 -7.91
CA THR A 92 -1.52 -9.05 -8.88
C THR A 92 -1.10 -9.98 -10.01
N ILE A 93 -1.38 -11.26 -9.79
CA ILE A 93 -1.32 -12.33 -10.79
C ILE A 93 -2.30 -12.02 -11.92
#